data_AF-A0A2H0IMS9-F1
#
_entry.id   AF-A0A2H0IMS9-F1
#
_cell.length_a   1.000
_cell.length_b   1.000
_cell.length_c   1.000
_cell.angle_alpha   90.00
_cell.angle_beta   90.00
_cell.angle_gamma   90.00
#
_symmetry.space_group_name_H-M   'P 1'
#
loop_
_entity.id
_entity.type
_entity.pdbx_description
1 polymer ?
#
loop_
_entity_poly.entity_id
_entity_poly.type
_entity_poly.pdbx_seq_one_letter_code
_entity_poly.pdbx_strand_id
1 'polypeptide(L)'
;MAKIHSINHLEAEYLEFGRKWMVRNLKNNSKSIYDNILELVKAHPEFMELPSMMINLANAKERKRLKLIKIKQANTKLETNETPIQPNKITRGRDFMIVSCYYCDGSGKSAYVKCPNCNGTGEIKVTAKGF
;
A
#
# COMPACT_ATOMS: atom_id res chain seq x y z
N MET A 1 4.55 -30.08 16.90
CA MET A 1 5.48 -29.63 17.94
C MET A 1 6.15 -28.35 17.45
N ALA A 2 6.19 -27.30 18.27
CA ALA A 2 6.89 -26.07 17.92
C ALA A 2 8.40 -26.33 17.83
N LYS A 3 9.09 -25.69 16.89
CA LYS A 3 10.55 -25.78 16.77
C LYS A 3 11.19 -24.99 17.92
N ILE A 4 12.00 -25.68 18.72
CA ILE A 4 12.78 -25.06 19.80
C ILE A 4 14.17 -24.73 19.26
N HIS A 5 14.61 -23.51 19.53
CA HIS A 5 15.93 -23.01 19.17
C HIS A 5 16.72 -22.83 20.47
N SER A 6 17.73 -23.67 20.70
CA SER A 6 18.50 -23.64 21.95
C SER A 6 19.89 -23.07 21.72
N ILE A 7 20.34 -22.16 22.59
CA ILE A 7 21.70 -21.64 22.63
C ILE A 7 22.10 -21.36 24.07
N ASN A 8 23.29 -21.83 24.47
CA ASN A 8 23.77 -21.74 25.85
C ASN A 8 22.74 -22.29 26.86
N HIS A 9 22.15 -21.43 27.68
CA HIS A 9 21.13 -21.78 28.67
C HIS A 9 19.76 -21.18 28.33
N LEU A 10 19.55 -20.82 27.06
CA LEU A 10 18.33 -20.19 26.59
C LEU A 10 17.67 -21.06 25.52
N GLU A 11 16.36 -21.16 25.60
CA GLU A 11 15.53 -21.82 24.60
C GLU A 11 14.49 -20.84 24.09
N ALA A 12 14.50 -20.58 22.79
CA ALA A 12 13.48 -19.79 22.11
C ALA A 12 12.50 -20.72 21.40
N GLU A 13 11.20 -20.51 21.62
CA GLU A 13 10.14 -21.15 20.87
C GLU A 13 9.13 -20.14 20.34
N TYR A 14 8.59 -20.43 19.16
CA TYR A 14 7.53 -19.63 18.56
C TYR A 14 6.17 -20.14 19.00
N LEU A 15 5.39 -19.25 19.63
CA LEU A 15 4.03 -19.51 20.06
C LEU A 15 3.08 -19.12 18.93
N GLU A 16 2.46 -20.13 18.29
CA GLU A 16 1.48 -19.92 17.22
C GLU A 16 0.28 -19.10 17.73
N PHE A 17 -0.18 -19.40 18.95
CA PHE A 17 -1.20 -18.63 19.62
C PHE A 17 -0.64 -17.27 20.07
N GLY A 18 -1.19 -16.20 19.51
CA GLY A 18 -0.72 -14.83 19.74
C GLY A 18 0.48 -14.42 18.88
N ARG A 19 1.08 -15.34 18.11
CA ARG A 19 2.22 -15.07 17.20
C ARG A 19 3.41 -14.43 17.91
N LYS A 20 3.72 -14.93 19.11
CA LYS A 20 4.76 -14.40 20.00
C LYS A 20 5.96 -15.32 20.03
N TRP A 21 7.09 -14.78 20.44
CA TRP A 21 8.27 -15.58 20.76
C TRP A 21 8.39 -15.68 22.28
N MET A 22 8.64 -16.88 22.79
CA MET A 22 8.97 -17.08 24.19
C MET A 22 10.41 -17.55 24.31
N VAL A 23 11.16 -16.92 25.19
CA VAL A 23 12.49 -17.36 25.61
C VAL A 23 12.40 -17.89 27.02
N ARG A 24 12.89 -19.12 27.24
CA ARG A 24 13.04 -19.74 28.55
C ARG A 24 14.51 -19.75 28.93
N ASN A 25 14.82 -19.31 30.13
CA ASN A 25 16.15 -19.45 30.71
C ASN A 25 16.20 -20.70 31.59
N LEU A 26 17.04 -21.65 31.21
CA LEU A 26 17.14 -22.95 31.86
C LEU A 26 17.84 -22.89 33.23
N LYS A 27 18.61 -21.83 33.53
CA LYS A 27 19.29 -21.68 34.83
C LYS A 27 18.35 -21.30 35.96
N ASN A 28 17.43 -20.39 35.69
CA ASN A 28 16.52 -19.83 36.71
C ASN A 28 15.04 -20.11 36.40
N ASN A 29 14.77 -20.90 35.36
CA ASN A 29 13.43 -21.24 34.86
C ASN A 29 12.56 -20.01 34.54
N SER A 30 13.16 -18.84 34.32
CA SER A 30 12.45 -17.62 33.95
C SER A 30 11.99 -17.67 32.49
N LYS A 31 10.89 -16.97 32.20
CA LYS A 31 10.28 -16.91 30.86
C LYS A 31 10.04 -15.46 30.47
N SER A 32 10.42 -15.12 29.25
CA SER A 32 10.20 -13.81 28.64
C SER A 32 9.45 -13.97 27.33
N ILE A 33 8.50 -13.09 27.05
CA ILE A 33 7.66 -13.13 25.84
C ILE A 33 7.90 -11.85 25.03
N TYR A 34 8.03 -12.01 23.72
CA TYR A 34 8.31 -10.94 22.75
C TYR A 34 7.27 -10.96 21.63
N ASP A 35 6.89 -9.79 21.11
CA ASP A 35 5.85 -9.71 20.08
C ASP A 35 6.35 -10.15 18.71
N ASN A 36 7.66 -10.10 18.49
CA ASN A 36 8.27 -10.48 17.22
C ASN A 36 9.74 -10.84 17.41
N ILE A 37 10.31 -11.48 16.38
CA ILE A 37 11.72 -11.91 16.42
C ILE A 37 12.70 -10.73 16.46
N LEU A 38 12.32 -9.53 16.02
CA LEU A 38 13.22 -8.37 16.11
C LEU A 38 13.42 -7.97 17.56
N GLU A 39 12.36 -7.96 18.36
CA GLU A 39 12.42 -7.71 19.80
C GLU A 39 13.20 -8.79 20.53
N LEU A 40 12.97 -10.06 20.18
CA LEU A 40 13.74 -11.17 20.75
C LEU A 40 15.23 -11.01 20.48
N VAL A 41 15.63 -10.80 19.22
CA VAL A 41 17.05 -10.66 18.86
C VAL A 41 17.67 -9.39 19.45
N LYS A 42 16.88 -8.33 19.64
CA LYS A 42 17.33 -7.11 20.31
C LYS A 42 17.64 -7.37 21.79
N ALA A 43 16.84 -8.18 22.47
CA ALA A 43 17.05 -8.53 23.87
C ALA A 43 18.11 -9.64 24.06
N HIS A 44 18.20 -10.55 23.08
CA HIS A 44 19.03 -11.76 23.11
C HIS A 44 19.80 -11.90 21.78
N PRO A 45 20.86 -11.09 21.56
CA PRO A 45 21.63 -11.12 20.31
C PRO A 45 22.33 -12.47 20.05
N GLU A 46 22.57 -13.27 21.08
CA GLU A 46 23.15 -14.62 21.01
C GLU A 46 22.42 -15.52 20.02
N PHE A 47 21.09 -15.38 19.89
CA PHE A 47 20.32 -16.18 18.93
C PHE A 47 20.72 -15.96 17.47
N MET A 48 21.46 -14.90 17.14
CA MET A 48 21.97 -14.65 15.79
C MET A 48 23.08 -15.63 15.38
N GLU A 49 23.68 -16.37 16.30
CA GLU A 49 24.62 -17.44 15.98
C GLU A 49 23.92 -18.66 15.35
N LEU A 50 22.59 -18.79 15.53
CA LEU A 50 21.82 -19.89 14.97
C LEU A 50 21.31 -19.52 13.56
N PRO A 51 21.69 -20.26 12.49
CA PRO A 51 21.23 -19.98 11.13
C PRO A 51 19.71 -19.96 11.00
N SER A 52 19.03 -20.81 11.77
CA SER A 52 17.58 -20.89 11.78
C SER A 52 16.90 -19.61 12.32
N MET A 53 17.52 -18.94 13.29
CA MET A 53 17.04 -17.66 13.81
C MET A 53 17.34 -16.51 12.84
N MET A 54 18.50 -16.53 12.19
CA MET A 54 18.84 -15.58 11.12
C MET A 54 17.81 -15.62 9.99
N ILE A 55 17.44 -16.82 9.53
CA ILE A 55 16.41 -17.00 8.49
C ILE A 55 15.06 -16.43 8.95
N ASN A 56 14.65 -16.71 10.20
CA ASN A 56 13.41 -16.16 10.74
C ASN A 56 13.42 -14.62 10.78
N LEU A 57 14.55 -14.01 11.15
CA LEU A 57 14.72 -12.56 11.18
C LEU A 57 14.64 -11.96 9.77
N ALA A 58 15.33 -12.57 8.80
CA ALA A 58 15.30 -12.15 7.40
C ALA A 58 13.86 -12.21 6.85
N ASN A 59 13.15 -13.31 7.10
CA ASN A 59 11.75 -13.47 6.71
C ASN A 59 10.84 -12.42 7.37
N ALA A 60 11.07 -12.09 8.64
CA ALA A 60 10.31 -11.05 9.33
C ALA A 60 10.52 -9.65 8.70
N LYS A 61 11.78 -9.32 8.36
CA LYS A 61 12.10 -8.07 7.66
C LYS A 61 11.45 -8.02 6.28
N GLU A 62 11.50 -9.11 5.51
CA GLU A 62 10.89 -9.16 4.18
C GLU A 62 9.36 -9.02 4.24
N ARG A 63 8.69 -9.69 5.18
CA ARG A 63 7.24 -9.51 5.40
C ARG A 63 6.88 -8.05 5.68
N LYS A 64 7.69 -7.34 6.48
CA LYS A 64 7.50 -5.92 6.77
C LYS A 64 7.70 -5.06 5.51
N ARG A 65 8.75 -5.33 4.73
CA ARG A 65 9.03 -4.65 3.46
C ARG A 65 7.89 -4.82 2.46
N LEU A 66 7.44 -6.06 2.24
CA LEU A 66 6.34 -6.38 1.33
C LEU A 66 5.03 -5.71 1.77
N LYS A 67 4.75 -5.66 3.08
CA LYS A 67 3.57 -4.95 3.60
C LYS A 67 3.61 -3.46 3.25
N LEU A 68 4.77 -2.81 3.40
CA LEU A 68 4.93 -1.40 3.03
C LEU A 68 4.77 -1.16 1.53
N ILE A 69 5.32 -2.05 0.68
CA ILE A 69 5.13 -1.96 -0.78
C ILE A 69 3.65 -2.08 -1.14
N LYS A 70 2.93 -3.05 -0.55
CA LYS A 70 1.49 -3.21 -0.78
C LYS A 70 0.67 -1.99 -0.36
N ILE A 71 0.99 -1.38 0.78
CA ILE A 71 0.34 -0.15 1.25
C ILE A 71 0.59 0.99 0.27
N LYS A 72 1.85 1.18 -0.16
CA LYS A 72 2.20 2.20 -1.17
C LYS A 72 1.42 2.00 -2.47
N GLN A 73 1.39 0.78 -2.99
CA GLN A 73 0.64 0.45 -4.21
C GLN A 73 -0.86 0.69 -4.05
N ALA A 74 -1.44 0.37 -2.89
CA ALA A 74 -2.85 0.65 -2.61
C ALA A 74 -3.13 2.16 -2.57
N ASN A 75 -2.25 2.94 -1.93
CA ASN A 75 -2.37 4.39 -1.86
C ASN A 75 -2.21 5.05 -3.24
N THR A 76 -1.22 4.62 -4.04
CA THR A 76 -1.06 5.12 -5.42
C THR A 76 -2.28 4.82 -6.28
N LYS A 77 -2.93 3.66 -6.11
CA LYS A 77 -4.18 3.33 -6.81
C LYS A 77 -5.36 4.18 -6.35
N LEU A 78 -5.39 4.59 -5.09
CA LEU A 78 -6.41 5.52 -4.55
C LEU A 78 -6.21 6.94 -5.08
N GLU A 79 -4.96 7.42 -5.15
CA GLU A 79 -4.60 8.74 -5.68
C GLU A 79 -4.90 8.86 -7.18
N THR A 80 -4.79 7.77 -7.97
CA THR A 80 -5.17 7.79 -9.39
C THR A 80 -6.68 7.76 -9.65
N ASN A 81 -7.52 7.66 -8.61
CA ASN A 81 -8.97 7.83 -8.73
C ASN A 81 -9.43 9.27 -8.41
N GLU A 82 -8.51 10.21 -8.21
CA GLU A 82 -8.83 11.63 -8.29
C GLU A 82 -8.86 12.05 -9.75
N THR A 83 -10.07 12.25 -10.28
CA THR A 83 -10.32 12.88 -11.57
C THR A 83 -9.45 14.14 -11.70
N PRO A 84 -8.65 14.32 -12.77
CA PRO A 84 -7.93 15.56 -12.98
C PRO A 84 -8.96 16.70 -13.12
N ILE A 85 -9.03 17.60 -12.12
CA ILE A 85 -9.81 18.82 -12.26
C ILE A 85 -9.07 19.71 -13.27
N GLN A 86 -9.54 19.75 -14.51
CA GLN A 86 -9.23 20.87 -15.39
C GLN A 86 -10.27 21.97 -15.19
N PRO A 87 -9.85 23.24 -15.03
CA PRO A 87 -10.72 24.33 -14.65
C PRO A 87 -11.75 24.63 -15.74
N ASN A 88 -13.02 24.52 -15.37
CA ASN A 88 -14.19 24.95 -16.13
C ASN A 88 -14.01 26.37 -16.66
N LYS A 89 -13.70 26.52 -17.96
CA LYS A 89 -13.80 27.80 -18.65
C LYS A 89 -15.20 27.95 -19.27
N ILE A 90 -16.21 28.11 -18.41
CA ILE A 90 -17.57 28.40 -18.86
C ILE A 90 -17.62 29.85 -19.34
N THR A 91 -17.56 30.07 -20.65
CA THR A 91 -17.88 31.38 -21.23
C THR A 91 -19.38 31.44 -21.47
N ARG A 92 -20.09 32.29 -20.71
CA ARG A 92 -21.56 32.43 -20.79
C ARG A 92 -21.92 33.52 -21.81
N GLY A 93 -22.61 33.16 -22.89
CA GLY A 93 -23.42 34.08 -23.69
C GLY A 93 -24.87 34.04 -23.21
N ARG A 94 -25.66 35.11 -23.42
CA ARG A 94 -27.06 35.18 -22.93
C ARG A 94 -27.93 33.96 -23.30
N ASP A 95 -27.65 33.30 -24.43
CA ASP A 95 -28.47 32.20 -24.96
C ASP A 95 -27.73 30.85 -25.07
N PHE A 96 -26.45 30.78 -24.65
CA PHE A 96 -25.67 29.54 -24.75
C PHE A 96 -24.53 29.46 -23.73
N MET A 97 -24.19 28.23 -23.35
CA MET A 97 -23.02 27.93 -22.53
C MET A 97 -22.01 27.12 -23.34
N ILE A 98 -20.73 27.45 -23.20
CA ILE A 98 -19.65 26.60 -23.67
C ILE A 98 -19.23 25.73 -22.49
N VAL A 99 -19.26 24.41 -22.69
CA VAL A 99 -18.92 23.41 -21.69
C VAL A 99 -17.93 22.41 -22.27
N SER A 100 -17.18 21.73 -21.41
CA SER A 100 -16.30 20.65 -21.82
C SER A 100 -17.09 19.57 -22.55
N CYS A 101 -16.53 19.08 -23.66
CA CYS A 101 -17.11 17.99 -24.43
C CYS A 101 -17.14 16.71 -23.58
N TYR A 102 -18.32 16.23 -23.25
CA TYR A 102 -18.53 15.04 -22.41
C TYR A 102 -18.10 13.72 -23.06
N TYR A 103 -17.85 13.71 -24.38
CA TYR A 103 -17.35 12.51 -25.07
C TYR A 103 -15.83 12.36 -25.02
N CYS A 104 -15.10 13.46 -24.81
CA CYS A 104 -13.64 13.43 -24.74
C CYS A 104 -13.10 14.09 -23.47
N ASP A 105 -13.98 14.36 -22.51
CA ASP A 105 -13.68 15.02 -21.24
C ASP A 105 -12.81 16.27 -21.37
N GLY A 106 -13.10 17.11 -22.37
CA GLY A 106 -12.33 18.34 -22.59
C GLY A 106 -11.02 18.18 -23.36
N SER A 107 -10.57 16.96 -23.64
CA SER A 107 -9.24 16.73 -24.26
C SER A 107 -9.17 17.07 -25.76
N GLY A 108 -10.31 17.17 -26.42
CA GLY A 108 -10.39 17.34 -27.88
C GLY A 108 -10.02 16.09 -28.68
N LYS A 109 -9.66 14.97 -28.04
CA LYS A 109 -9.24 13.74 -28.71
C LYS A 109 -10.10 12.56 -28.27
N SER A 110 -10.47 11.71 -29.22
CA SER A 110 -11.09 10.42 -28.94
C SER A 110 -10.08 9.36 -29.34
N ALA A 111 -9.49 8.70 -28.35
CA ALA A 111 -8.27 7.91 -28.52
C ALA A 111 -7.15 8.75 -29.19
N TYR A 112 -6.62 8.31 -30.33
CA TYR A 112 -5.51 8.99 -31.03
C TYR A 112 -5.96 9.94 -32.15
N VAL A 113 -7.27 10.05 -32.39
CA VAL A 113 -7.82 10.90 -33.46
C VAL A 113 -8.60 12.07 -32.88
N LYS A 114 -8.80 13.08 -33.72
CA LYS A 114 -9.59 14.27 -33.40
C LYS A 114 -11.00 13.84 -32.96
N CYS A 115 -11.46 14.31 -31.80
CA CYS A 115 -12.80 13.96 -31.31
C CYS A 115 -13.85 14.45 -32.32
N PRO A 116 -14.72 13.57 -32.86
CA PRO A 116 -15.70 13.96 -33.86
C PRO A 116 -16.84 14.80 -33.26
N ASN A 117 -17.12 14.67 -31.96
CA ASN A 117 -18.21 15.38 -31.30
C ASN A 117 -17.92 16.88 -31.11
N CYS A 118 -16.69 17.24 -30.71
CA CYS A 118 -16.28 18.64 -30.57
C CYS A 118 -15.35 19.10 -31.70
N ASN A 119 -15.11 18.28 -32.72
CA ASN A 119 -14.13 18.54 -33.76
C ASN A 119 -12.80 19.05 -33.18
N GLY A 120 -12.21 18.30 -32.25
CA GLY A 120 -10.86 18.59 -31.77
C GLY A 120 -10.71 19.71 -30.75
N THR A 121 -11.75 20.50 -30.50
CA THR A 121 -11.64 21.70 -29.66
C THR A 121 -11.64 21.40 -28.16
N GLY A 122 -12.22 20.26 -27.76
CA GLY A 122 -12.45 19.90 -26.36
C GLY A 122 -13.71 20.54 -25.76
N GLU A 123 -14.37 21.43 -26.48
CA GLU A 123 -15.51 22.21 -25.95
C GLU A 123 -16.71 22.13 -26.90
N ILE A 124 -17.91 22.12 -26.34
CA ILE A 124 -19.17 22.15 -27.08
C ILE A 124 -20.07 23.28 -26.60
N LYS A 125 -20.85 23.83 -27.52
CA LYS A 125 -21.83 24.87 -27.26
C LYS A 125 -23.19 24.23 -26.98
N VAL A 126 -23.71 24.42 -25.77
CA VAL A 126 -25.05 23.98 -25.37
C VAL A 126 -25.99 25.18 -25.25
N THR A 127 -27.23 25.02 -25.72
CA THR A 127 -28.28 26.04 -25.59
C THR A 127 -29.41 25.47 -24.74
N ALA A 128 -30.05 26.31 -23.92
CA ALA A 128 -31.09 25.85 -23.00
C ALA A 128 -32.50 25.75 -23.64
N LYS A 129 -32.63 26.06 -24.94
CA LYS A 129 -33.91 25.92 -25.64
C LYS A 129 -34.04 24.49 -26.18
N GLY A 130 -34.79 23.66 -25.46
CA GLY A 130 -35.42 22.47 -26.05
C GLY A 130 -36.42 22.90 -27.12
N PHE A 131 -36.54 22.10 -28.18
CA PHE A 131 -37.57 22.28 -29.22
C PHE A 131 -38.97 22.16 -28.65
#